data_AF-A0A6J5U4C6-F1
#
_entry.id   AF-A0A6J5U4C6-F1
#
_cell.length_a   1.000
_cell.length_b   1.000
_cell.length_c   1.000
_cell.angle_alpha   90.00
_cell.angle_beta   90.00
_cell.angle_gamma   90.00
#
_symmetry.space_group_name_H-M   'P 1'
#
loop_
_entity.id
_entity.type
_entity.pdbx_description
1 polymer ?
#
loop_
_entity_poly.entity_id
_entity_poly.type
_entity_poly.pdbx_seq_one_letter_code
_entity_poly.pdbx_strand_id
1 'polypeptide(L)' 'MKTPTSLENVHACENWLPRRVMSAWRIAGIVHALEGWKEHECGYKMSNIDKVWQATLQHGFQPLIISTTHTKN' A
#
# COMPACT_ATOMS: atom_id res chain seq x y z
N MET A 1 -0.29 -0.44 4.59
CA MET A 1 -1.19 -1.57 4.25
C MET A 1 -0.44 -2.88 4.43
N LYS A 2 -1.15 -3.96 4.75
CA LYS A 2 -0.61 -5.31 4.83
C LYS A 2 -0.34 -5.83 3.42
N THR A 3 0.84 -6.40 3.21
CA THR A 3 1.26 -6.93 1.90
C THR A 3 0.77 -8.37 1.67
N PRO A 4 0.47 -8.76 0.41
CA PRO A 4 0.06 -10.13 0.08
C PRO A 4 1.17 -11.15 0.41
N THR A 5 0.81 -12.42 0.59
CA THR A 5 1.75 -13.52 0.90
C THR A 5 2.69 -13.86 -0.25
N SER A 6 2.28 -13.55 -1.48
CA SER A 6 3.10 -13.68 -2.68
C SER A 6 4.29 -12.72 -2.73
N LEU A 7 4.26 -11.62 -1.96
CA LEU A 7 5.36 -10.66 -1.91
C LEU A 7 6.38 -11.08 -0.85
N GLU A 8 7.44 -11.72 -1.31
CA GLU A 8 8.54 -12.21 -0.48
C GLU A 8 9.55 -11.12 -0.13
N ASN A 9 10.44 -11.41 0.83
CA ASN A 9 11.52 -10.51 1.27
C ASN A 9 11.04 -9.12 1.76
N VAL A 10 9.76 -8.98 2.09
CA VAL A 10 9.21 -7.80 2.76
C VAL A 10 9.48 -7.91 4.25
N HIS A 11 10.67 -7.48 4.63
CA HIS A 11 11.01 -7.23 6.03
C HIS A 11 10.32 -5.94 6.51
N ALA A 12 11.02 -5.10 7.25
CA ALA A 12 10.56 -3.74 7.50
C ALA A 12 11.06 -2.86 6.34
N CYS A 13 10.25 -2.69 5.29
CA CYS A 13 10.58 -1.72 4.22
C CYS A 13 10.68 -0.28 4.80
N GLU A 14 10.08 -0.08 5.96
CA GLU A 14 10.18 1.07 6.84
C GLU A 14 10.43 0.51 8.25
N ASN A 15 11.59 0.79 8.87
CA ASN A 15 12.02 0.15 10.13
C ASN A 15 11.04 0.31 11.31
N TRP A 16 10.13 1.30 11.25
CA TRP A 16 9.09 1.54 12.24
C TRP A 16 7.78 0.79 11.98
N LEU A 17 7.63 0.17 10.79
CA LEU A 17 6.45 -0.61 10.46
C LEU A 17 6.61 -2.09 10.87
N PRO A 18 5.51 -2.75 11.28
CA PRO A 18 5.52 -4.19 11.45
C PRO A 18 5.94 -4.91 10.16
N ARG A 19 6.45 -6.14 10.30
CA ARG A 19 6.78 -6.99 9.15
C ARG A 19 5.57 -7.13 8.22
N ARG A 20 5.84 -7.12 6.91
CA ARG A 20 4.80 -7.24 5.87
C ARG A 20 3.76 -6.11 5.90
N VAL A 21 4.18 -4.94 6.37
CA VAL A 21 3.43 -3.69 6.27
C VAL A 21 4.29 -2.69 5.51
N MET A 22 3.66 -1.98 4.57
CA MET A 22 4.31 -0.99 3.72
C MET A 22 3.43 0.26 3.59
N SER A 23 4.02 1.45 3.43
CA SER A 23 3.26 2.68 3.19
C SER A 23 2.42 2.61 1.91
N ALA A 24 1.29 3.30 1.92
CA ALA A 24 0.38 3.34 0.77
C ALA A 24 1.05 3.89 -0.48
N TRP A 25 1.94 4.89 -0.35
CA TRP A 25 2.62 5.48 -1.50
C TRP A 25 3.61 4.50 -2.17
N ARG A 26 4.38 3.73 -1.39
CA ARG A 26 5.24 2.67 -1.95
C ARG A 26 4.42 1.63 -2.72
N ILE A 27 3.28 1.24 -2.15
CA ILE A 27 2.35 0.29 -2.79
C ILE A 27 1.77 0.88 -4.08
N ALA A 28 1.38 2.15 -4.09
CA ALA A 28 0.88 2.81 -5.30
C ALA A 28 1.89 2.76 -6.44
N GLY A 29 3.19 2.97 -6.16
CA GLY A 29 4.25 2.82 -7.16
C GLY A 29 4.41 1.39 -7.70
N ILE A 30 4.28 0.38 -6.83
CA ILE A 30 4.31 -1.04 -7.24
C ILE A 30 3.10 -1.35 -8.14
N VAL A 31 1.90 -0.97 -7.72
CA VAL A 31 0.65 -1.19 -8.47
C VAL A 31 0.70 -0.46 -9.82
N HIS A 32 1.21 0.77 -9.85
CA HIS A 32 1.39 1.53 -11.09
C HIS A 32 2.24 0.75 -12.10
N ALA A 33 3.34 0.13 -11.65
CA ALA A 33 4.19 -0.70 -12.49
C ALA A 33 3.51 -2.03 -12.91
N LEU A 34 2.81 -2.70 -11.99
CA LEU A 34 2.10 -3.96 -12.27
C LEU A 34 0.98 -3.77 -13.30
N GLU A 35 0.27 -2.65 -13.24
CA GLU A 35 -0.80 -2.31 -14.17
C GLU A 35 -0.28 -1.74 -15.50
N GLY A 36 1.03 -1.51 -15.63
CA GLY A 36 1.64 -0.96 -16.83
C GLY A 36 1.14 0.44 -17.18
N TRP A 37 0.75 1.24 -16.19
CA TRP A 37 0.32 2.61 -16.43
C TRP A 37 1.49 3.45 -16.95
N LYS A 38 1.22 4.24 -17.99
CA LYS A 38 2.21 5.13 -18.62
C LYS A 38 2.15 6.55 -18.09
N GLU A 39 1.23 6.81 -17.16
CA GLU A 39 1.01 8.12 -16.58
C GLU A 39 2.22 8.49 -15.71
N HIS A 40 2.74 9.71 -15.84
CA HIS A 40 3.83 10.16 -14.98
C HIS A 40 3.21 10.99 -13.86
N GLU A 41 3.18 10.42 -12.66
CA GLU A 41 2.72 11.12 -11.45
C GLU A 41 3.83 12.05 -10.94
N CYS A 42 3.83 13.29 -11.40
CA CYS A 42 4.81 14.31 -11.02
C CYS A 42 4.11 15.55 -10.47
N GLY A 43 4.58 16.04 -9.32
CA GLY A 43 4.00 17.21 -8.65
C GLY A 43 2.56 16.96 -8.21
N TYR A 44 1.64 17.82 -8.65
CA TYR A 44 0.21 17.71 -8.33
C TYR A 44 -0.57 16.77 -9.25
N LYS A 45 0.08 16.20 -10.27
CA LYS A 45 -0.54 15.24 -11.17
C LYS A 45 -0.54 13.88 -10.48
N MET A 46 -1.68 13.50 -9.93
CA MET A 46 -1.92 12.17 -9.36
C MET A 46 -2.92 11.40 -10.23
N SER A 47 -2.75 10.10 -10.35
CA SER A 47 -3.73 9.19 -10.93
C SER A 47 -4.99 9.16 -10.05
N ASN A 48 -6.10 8.73 -10.64
CA ASN A 48 -7.36 8.62 -9.91
C ASN A 48 -7.21 7.69 -8.70
N ILE A 49 -7.42 8.22 -7.50
CA ILE A 49 -7.28 7.48 -6.23
C ILE A 49 -8.17 6.24 -6.21
N ASP A 50 -9.39 6.31 -6.72
CA ASP A 50 -10.31 5.17 -6.74
C ASP A 50 -9.79 4.05 -7.63
N LYS A 51 -9.21 4.40 -8.78
CA LYS A 51 -8.58 3.45 -9.70
C LYS A 51 -7.39 2.74 -9.02
N VAL A 52 -6.52 3.52 -8.37
CA VAL A 52 -5.35 3.02 -7.65
C VAL A 52 -5.78 2.13 -6.48
N TRP A 53 -6.81 2.55 -5.75
CA TRP A 53 -7.36 1.81 -4.62
C TRP A 53 -7.93 0.45 -5.02
N GLN A 54 -8.76 0.40 -6.07
CA GLN A 54 -9.34 -0.85 -6.57
C GLN A 54 -8.24 -1.81 -7.06
N ALA A 55 -7.28 -1.33 -7.84
CA ALA A 55 -6.15 -2.14 -8.28
C ALA A 55 -5.34 -2.67 -7.09
N THR A 56 -5.08 -1.82 -6.09
CA THR A 56 -4.38 -2.21 -4.86
C THR A 56 -5.06 -3.37 -4.14
N LEU A 57 -6.38 -3.32 -4.00
CA LEU A 57 -7.16 -4.42 -3.40
C LEU A 57 -7.12 -5.69 -4.24
N GLN A 58 -7.19 -5.58 -5.58
CA GLN A 58 -7.12 -6.71 -6.50
C GLN A 58 -5.77 -7.44 -6.44
N HIS A 59 -4.67 -6.70 -6.25
CA HIS A 59 -3.32 -7.26 -6.04
C HIS A 59 -3.12 -7.85 -4.63
N GLY A 60 -4.15 -7.84 -3.78
CA GLY A 60 -4.14 -8.52 -2.47
C GLY A 60 -3.53 -7.70 -1.33
N PHE A 61 -3.29 -6.40 -1.52
CA PHE A 61 -2.93 -5.50 -0.43
C PHE A 61 -4.17 -5.18 0.40
N GLN A 62 -4.00 -5.11 1.73
CA GLN A 62 -5.13 -4.90 2.65
C GLN A 62 -4.91 -3.68 3.55
N PRO A 63 -5.93 -2.84 3.78
CA PRO A 63 -5.83 -1.76 4.75
C PRO A 63 -5.54 -2.30 6.15
N LEU A 64 -4.84 -1.51 6.95
CA LEU A 64 -4.63 -1.82 8.36
C LEU A 64 -5.88 -1.37 9.12
N ILE A 65 -6.53 -2.30 9.80
CA ILE A 65 -7.61 -1.98 10.73
C ILE A 65 -6.93 -1.64 12.07
N ILE A 66 -6.95 -0.36 12.44
CA ILE A 66 -6.52 0.05 13.77
C ILE A 66 -7.66 -0.29 14.72
N SER A 67 -7.54 -1.37 15.48
CA SER A 67 -8.41 -1.61 16.63
C SER A 67 -8.04 -0.57 17.70
N THR A 68 -8.84 0.47 17.84
CA THR A 68 -8.75 1.40 18.98
C THR A 68 -9.24 0.68 20.23
N THR A 69 -8.38 -0.15 20.83
CA THR A 69 -8.55 -0.56 22.22
C THR A 69 -8.25 0.66 23.08
N HIS A 70 -9.28 1.46 23.38
CA HIS A 70 -9.21 2.46 24.44
C HIS A 70 -9.09 1.71 25.77
N THR A 71 -7.86 1.47 26.23
CA THR A 71 -7.59 1.15 27.63
C THR A 71 -7.82 2.43 28.43
N LYS A 72 -9.01 2.56 29.05
CA LYS A 72 -9.23 3.51 30.14
C LYS A 72 -8.46 2.99 31.36
N ASN A 73 -7.37 3.67 31.71
CA ASN A 73 -6.86 3.67 33.08
C ASN A 73 -7.35 4.94 33.77
#